data_AF-A0A4V1AZ76-F1
#
_entry.id   AF-A0A4V1AZ76-F1
#
_cell.length_a   1.000
_cell.length_b   1.000
_cell.length_c   1.000
_cell.angle_alpha   90.00
_cell.angle_beta   90.00
_cell.angle_gamma   90.00
#
_symmetry.space_group_name_H-M   'P 1'
#
loop_
_entity.id
_entity.type
_entity.pdbx_description
1 polymer ?
#
loop_
_entity_poly.entity_id
_entity_poly.type
_entity_poly.pdbx_seq_one_letter_code
_entity_poly.pdbx_strand_id
1 'polypeptide(L)'
;MEITAAEEIVLNARGSYIRINGAGIEHGTPGQWAAYAGNHALPGPKSLPVVVPGFDMPKAFSNRLDVYDVYWPRAFGEVEYTARRENGDIIAQGTLDEHGRTPRLTTDQAETLQVLVGTQGSWLVESEVSPSIESGEATPDDPNHYVNQSA
;
A
#
# COMPACT_ATOMS: atom_id res chain seq x y z
N MET A 1 49.51 -22.29 20.05
CA MET A 1 49.69 -23.09 18.81
C MET A 1 48.59 -22.68 17.86
N GLU A 2 48.94 -22.41 16.62
CA GLU A 2 48.03 -21.99 15.56
C GLU A 2 48.25 -22.90 14.34
N ILE A 3 47.18 -23.32 13.69
CA ILE A 3 47.22 -24.15 12.48
C ILE A 3 46.36 -23.44 11.43
N THR A 4 47.00 -23.02 10.35
CA THR A 4 46.38 -22.25 9.27
C THR A 4 46.69 -22.92 7.94
N ALA A 5 45.70 -22.97 7.05
CA ALA A 5 45.86 -23.48 5.69
C ALA A 5 45.11 -22.58 4.70
N ALA A 6 45.59 -22.52 3.46
CA ALA A 6 45.01 -21.65 2.43
C ALA A 6 43.63 -22.14 1.94
N GLU A 7 43.41 -23.45 1.91
CA GLU A 7 42.21 -24.05 1.32
C GLU A 7 41.46 -24.96 2.30
N GLU A 8 42.17 -25.88 2.97
CA GLU A 8 41.54 -26.89 3.81
C GLU A 8 42.45 -27.36 4.96
N ILE A 9 41.84 -27.65 6.11
CA ILE A 9 42.45 -28.37 7.24
C ILE A 9 41.68 -29.67 7.47
N VAL A 10 42.38 -30.80 7.54
CA VAL A 10 41.79 -32.10 7.91
C VAL A 10 42.58 -32.74 9.07
N LEU A 11 41.88 -33.05 10.15
CA LEU A 11 42.41 -33.80 11.30
C LEU A 11 41.81 -35.21 11.27
N ASN A 12 42.64 -36.25 11.08
CA ASN A 12 42.18 -37.63 10.92
C ASN A 12 42.73 -38.55 12.01
N ALA A 13 41.90 -39.46 12.53
CA ALA A 13 42.31 -40.54 13.41
C ALA A 13 41.39 -41.76 13.28
N ARG A 14 41.94 -42.91 12.85
CA ARG A 14 41.24 -44.21 12.77
C ARG A 14 39.86 -44.15 12.07
N GLY A 15 39.72 -43.33 11.03
CA GLY A 15 38.47 -43.16 10.29
C GLY A 15 37.55 -42.04 10.80
N SER A 16 37.83 -41.46 11.96
CA SER A 16 37.20 -40.21 12.41
C SER A 16 37.93 -39.01 11.85
N TYR A 17 37.21 -37.93 11.57
CA TYR A 17 37.77 -36.71 11.00
C TYR A 17 37.08 -35.43 11.45
N ILE A 18 37.83 -34.32 11.37
CA ILE A 18 37.31 -32.95 11.35
C ILE A 18 37.90 -32.27 10.12
N ARG A 19 37.05 -31.66 9.29
CA ARG A 19 37.38 -30.94 8.07
C ARG A 19 36.91 -29.50 8.19
N ILE A 20 37.77 -28.55 7.83
CA ILE A 20 37.48 -27.12 7.80
C ILE A 20 37.90 -26.59 6.43
N ASN A 21 36.96 -26.04 5.66
CA ASN A 21 37.21 -25.44 4.36
C ASN A 21 36.20 -24.32 4.05
N GLY A 22 36.21 -23.79 2.82
CA GLY A 22 35.32 -22.70 2.39
C GLY A 22 33.82 -23.04 2.43
N ALA A 23 33.43 -24.31 2.49
CA ALA A 23 32.03 -24.71 2.61
C ALA A 23 31.54 -24.80 4.07
N GLY A 24 32.46 -24.87 5.05
CA GLY A 24 32.13 -24.91 6.47
C GLY A 24 33.01 -25.88 7.28
N ILE A 25 32.45 -26.34 8.41
CA ILE A 25 33.09 -27.30 9.31
C ILE A 25 32.29 -28.60 9.28
N GLU A 26 32.95 -29.71 8.96
CA GLU A 26 32.38 -31.05 8.91
C GLU A 26 33.16 -31.98 9.85
N HIS A 27 32.47 -32.89 10.53
CA HIS A 27 33.14 -33.94 11.31
C HIS A 27 32.35 -35.24 11.23
N GLY A 28 33.07 -36.37 11.28
CA GLY A 28 32.47 -37.68 11.17
C GLY A 28 33.25 -38.75 11.94
N THR A 29 32.56 -39.82 12.33
CA THR A 29 33.14 -41.01 12.95
C THR A 29 32.34 -42.24 12.52
N PRO A 30 32.99 -43.39 12.27
CA PRO A 30 32.27 -44.64 12.00
C PRO A 30 31.60 -45.21 13.27
N GLY A 31 32.04 -44.78 14.45
CA GLY A 31 31.50 -45.21 15.75
C GLY A 31 30.48 -44.24 16.33
N GLN A 32 30.12 -44.46 17.59
CA GLN A 32 29.29 -43.52 18.34
C GLN A 32 30.05 -42.22 18.59
N TRP A 33 29.37 -41.10 18.37
CA TRP A 33 29.86 -39.77 18.79
C TRP A 33 29.21 -39.39 20.11
N ALA A 34 30.02 -39.13 21.13
CA ALA A 34 29.56 -38.72 22.45
C ALA A 34 30.19 -37.38 22.85
N ALA A 35 29.35 -36.40 23.12
CA ALA A 35 29.75 -35.10 23.67
C ALA A 35 29.24 -34.97 25.11
N TYR A 36 30.16 -34.81 26.06
CA TYR A 36 29.84 -34.60 27.47
C TYR A 36 29.96 -33.11 27.79
N ALA A 37 28.83 -32.42 27.91
CA ALA A 37 28.79 -31.00 28.25
C ALA A 37 27.53 -30.64 29.07
N GLY A 38 27.62 -29.59 29.89
CA GLY A 38 26.46 -29.04 30.60
C GLY A 38 25.49 -28.26 29.71
N ASN A 39 25.95 -27.76 28.55
CA ASN A 39 25.12 -27.07 27.56
C ASN A 39 25.82 -27.04 26.18
N HIS A 40 25.04 -27.04 25.10
CA HIS A 40 25.50 -26.80 23.73
C HIS A 40 24.73 -25.62 23.13
N ALA A 41 25.38 -24.45 23.03
CA ALA A 41 24.76 -23.27 22.41
C ALA A 41 24.89 -23.33 20.88
N LEU A 42 23.76 -23.17 20.18
CA LEU A 42 23.68 -23.04 18.71
C LEU A 42 23.08 -21.68 18.35
N PRO A 43 23.80 -20.57 18.55
CA PRO A 43 23.26 -19.20 18.40
C PRO A 43 22.95 -18.79 16.95
N GLY A 44 22.99 -19.71 15.99
CA GLY A 44 22.84 -19.44 14.57
C GLY A 44 24.12 -18.90 13.91
N PRO A 45 24.08 -18.67 12.59
CA PRO A 45 25.21 -18.12 11.85
C PRO A 45 25.53 -16.71 12.34
N LYS A 46 26.82 -16.39 12.47
CA LYS A 46 27.27 -15.03 12.76
C LYS A 46 27.31 -14.23 11.45
N SER A 47 26.15 -13.79 10.97
CA SER A 47 26.05 -12.88 9.83
C SER A 47 26.26 -11.44 10.28
N LEU A 48 27.09 -10.68 9.55
CA LEU A 48 27.07 -9.22 9.65
C LEU A 48 25.74 -8.72 9.07
N PRO A 49 24.99 -7.85 9.78
CA PRO A 49 23.78 -7.28 9.22
C PRO A 49 24.15 -6.49 7.96
N VAL A 50 23.64 -6.92 6.80
CA VAL A 50 23.67 -6.11 5.59
C VAL A 50 22.68 -4.98 5.84
N VAL A 51 23.20 -3.75 5.97
CA VAL A 51 22.37 -2.54 5.91
C VAL A 51 21.92 -2.41 4.47
N VAL A 52 20.75 -2.96 4.16
CA VAL A 52 20.07 -2.65 2.90
C VAL A 52 19.70 -1.17 3.00
N PRO A 53 20.18 -0.28 2.10
CA PRO A 53 19.68 1.08 2.04
C PRO A 53 18.15 1.01 1.96
N GLY A 54 17.46 1.78 2.79
CA GLY A 54 16.00 1.80 2.78
C GLY A 54 15.52 2.07 1.37
N PHE A 55 14.93 1.06 0.72
CA PHE A 55 14.20 1.27 -0.51
C PHE A 55 12.91 1.96 -0.11
N ASP A 56 12.67 3.14 -0.68
CA ASP A 56 11.36 3.77 -0.62
C ASP A 56 10.41 2.86 -1.39
N MET A 57 9.71 1.99 -0.65
CA MET A 57 8.80 1.02 -1.25
C MET A 57 7.69 1.82 -1.94
N PRO A 58 7.39 1.57 -3.23
CA PRO A 58 6.30 2.25 -3.89
C PRO A 58 5.03 2.03 -3.06
N LYS A 59 4.36 3.13 -2.69
CA LYS A 59 3.10 3.10 -1.97
C LYS A 59 2.16 2.07 -2.62
N ALA A 60 1.56 1.21 -1.79
CA ALA A 60 0.91 -0.02 -2.24
C ALA A 60 -0.27 0.21 -3.18
N PHE A 61 -0.92 1.37 -3.09
CA PHE A 61 -2.11 1.69 -3.86
C PHE A 61 -1.87 2.93 -4.69
N SER A 62 -2.12 2.82 -6.00
CA SER A 62 -1.86 3.90 -6.92
C SER A 62 -2.85 3.95 -8.07
N ASN A 63 -3.35 5.15 -8.36
CA ASN A 63 -4.27 5.41 -9.45
C ASN A 63 -3.84 6.64 -10.25
N ARG A 64 -4.31 6.71 -11.49
CA ARG A 64 -4.15 7.86 -12.38
C ARG A 64 -5.47 8.08 -13.08
N LEU A 65 -5.95 9.32 -13.11
CA LEU A 65 -7.19 9.66 -13.79
C LEU A 65 -6.87 10.25 -15.17
N ASP A 66 -7.56 9.76 -16.20
CA ASP A 66 -7.54 10.28 -17.56
C ASP A 66 -8.90 10.90 -17.86
N VAL A 67 -8.92 12.18 -18.21
CA VAL A 67 -10.12 12.94 -18.54
C VAL A 67 -9.99 13.64 -19.89
N TYR A 68 -9.14 13.11 -20.78
CA TYR A 68 -8.93 13.67 -22.11
C TYR A 68 -10.25 13.95 -22.82
N ASP A 69 -11.14 12.95 -22.93
CA ASP A 69 -12.41 13.09 -23.66
C ASP A 69 -13.36 14.16 -23.11
N VAL A 70 -13.21 14.55 -21.83
CA VAL A 70 -14.04 15.57 -21.19
C VAL A 70 -13.46 16.98 -21.41
N TYR A 71 -12.12 17.11 -21.42
CA TYR A 71 -11.43 18.40 -21.45
C TYR A 71 -10.60 18.65 -22.70
N TRP A 72 -10.60 17.77 -23.70
CA TRP A 72 -9.82 17.92 -24.94
C TRP A 72 -10.02 19.26 -25.68
N PRO A 73 -11.16 19.98 -25.59
CA PRO A 73 -11.28 21.30 -26.21
C PRO A 73 -10.52 22.40 -25.47
N ARG A 74 -9.97 22.12 -24.28
CA ARG A 74 -9.29 23.09 -23.41
C ARG A 74 -7.78 22.86 -23.40
N ALA A 75 -7.03 23.90 -23.03
CA ALA A 75 -5.64 23.74 -22.67
C ALA A 75 -5.54 23.00 -21.32
N PHE A 76 -4.94 21.81 -21.29
CA PHE A 76 -4.86 20.99 -20.07
C PHE A 76 -4.13 21.67 -18.91
N GLY A 77 -3.21 22.60 -19.20
CA GLY A 77 -2.55 23.43 -18.18
C GLY A 77 -3.49 24.41 -17.44
N GLU A 78 -4.71 24.62 -17.95
CA GLU A 78 -5.74 25.46 -17.31
C GLU A 78 -6.80 24.61 -16.57
N VAL A 79 -6.71 23.29 -16.66
CA VAL A 79 -7.61 22.34 -16.01
C VAL A 79 -6.94 21.85 -14.73
N GLU A 80 -7.49 22.27 -13.61
CA GLU A 80 -7.03 21.94 -12.27
C GLU A 80 -7.71 20.66 -11.77
N TYR A 81 -7.00 19.94 -10.90
CA TYR A 81 -7.56 18.83 -10.16
C TYR A 81 -7.27 18.97 -8.66
N THR A 82 -8.18 18.42 -7.85
CA THR A 82 -7.99 18.22 -6.42
C THR A 82 -8.36 16.79 -6.05
N ALA A 83 -7.40 16.03 -5.53
CA ALA A 83 -7.62 14.72 -4.96
C ALA A 83 -7.69 14.83 -3.44
N ARG A 84 -8.80 14.36 -2.86
CA ARG A 84 -9.03 14.36 -1.42
C ARG A 84 -9.56 13.01 -0.93
N ARG A 85 -9.32 12.72 0.34
CA ARG A 85 -9.94 11.61 1.07
C ARG A 85 -11.40 11.93 1.39
N GLU A 86 -12.12 10.88 1.80
CA GLU A 86 -13.51 11.01 2.25
C GLU A 86 -13.67 11.96 3.45
N ASN A 87 -12.68 12.00 4.35
CA ASN A 87 -12.66 12.92 5.48
C ASN A 87 -12.37 14.39 5.09
N GLY A 88 -12.13 14.68 3.81
CA GLY A 88 -11.82 16.01 3.29
C GLY A 88 -10.32 16.32 3.16
N ASP A 89 -9.43 15.46 3.65
CA ASP A 89 -7.98 15.69 3.58
C ASP A 89 -7.50 15.70 2.12
N ILE A 90 -6.88 16.81 1.71
CA ILE A 90 -6.28 16.95 0.39
C ILE A 90 -4.96 16.18 0.34
N ILE A 91 -4.83 15.27 -0.62
CA ILE A 91 -3.61 14.48 -0.83
C ILE A 91 -2.78 14.94 -2.02
N ALA A 92 -3.40 15.60 -3.00
CA ALA A 92 -2.72 16.16 -4.16
C ALA A 92 -3.59 17.20 -4.86
N GLN A 93 -2.95 18.23 -5.42
CA GLN A 93 -3.55 19.25 -6.27
C GLN A 93 -2.58 19.62 -7.38
N GLY A 94 -3.10 20.10 -8.50
CA GLY A 94 -2.29 20.55 -9.62
C GLY A 94 -3.11 20.68 -10.90
N THR A 95 -2.43 20.64 -12.03
CA THR A 95 -3.06 20.66 -13.37
C THR A 95 -2.89 19.32 -14.07
N LEU A 96 -3.65 19.12 -15.15
CA LEU A 96 -3.50 17.94 -16.01
C LEU A 96 -2.20 18.02 -16.83
N ASP A 97 -1.67 16.85 -17.23
CA ASP A 97 -0.54 16.75 -18.15
C ASP A 97 -0.97 17.00 -19.61
N GLU A 98 -0.01 16.97 -20.53
CA GLU A 98 -0.25 17.16 -21.98
C GLU A 98 -1.22 16.15 -22.62
N HIS A 99 -1.55 15.07 -21.90
CA HIS A 99 -2.48 14.02 -22.34
C HIS A 99 -3.81 14.08 -21.58
N GLY A 100 -4.09 15.13 -20.79
CA GLY A 100 -5.35 15.25 -20.05
C GLY A 100 -5.43 14.35 -18.81
N ARG A 101 -4.28 14.01 -18.21
CA ARG A 101 -4.21 13.07 -17.08
C ARG A 101 -3.67 13.73 -15.82
N THR A 102 -4.13 13.28 -14.66
CA THR A 102 -3.50 13.65 -13.38
C THR A 102 -2.09 13.03 -13.29
N PRO A 103 -1.20 13.57 -12.44
CA PRO A 103 -0.09 12.80 -11.90
C PRO A 103 -0.57 11.52 -11.20
N ARG A 104 0.37 10.61 -10.95
CA ARG A 104 0.08 9.39 -10.21
C ARG A 104 -0.28 9.72 -8.77
N LEU A 105 -1.49 9.38 -8.36
CA LEU A 105 -1.97 9.49 -6.99
C LEU A 105 -1.60 8.19 -6.25
N THR A 106 -1.10 8.32 -5.03
CA THR A 106 -0.61 7.17 -4.25
C THR A 106 -1.03 7.26 -2.79
N THR A 107 -1.47 6.13 -2.23
CA THR A 107 -1.91 6.00 -0.84
C THR A 107 -1.25 4.81 -0.17
N ASP A 108 -1.09 4.91 1.15
CA ASP A 108 -0.44 3.86 1.95
C ASP A 108 -1.39 2.69 2.25
N GLN A 109 -2.71 2.94 2.20
CA GLN A 109 -3.78 1.96 2.44
C GLN A 109 -4.78 1.98 1.27
N ALA A 110 -5.55 0.90 1.13
CA ALA A 110 -6.66 0.84 0.18
C ALA A 110 -7.75 1.82 0.64
N GLU A 111 -7.93 2.91 -0.11
CA GLU A 111 -8.91 3.95 0.22
C GLU A 111 -9.55 4.52 -1.05
N THR A 112 -10.80 4.98 -0.92
CA THR A 112 -11.50 5.69 -1.99
C THR A 112 -11.11 7.16 -1.96
N LEU A 113 -10.74 7.70 -3.11
CA LEU A 113 -10.40 9.10 -3.27
C LEU A 113 -11.49 9.80 -4.09
N GLN A 114 -11.83 11.02 -3.67
CA GLN A 114 -12.62 11.94 -4.49
C GLN A 114 -11.66 12.81 -5.28
N VAL A 115 -11.74 12.73 -6.62
CA VAL A 115 -10.93 13.56 -7.52
C VAL A 115 -11.85 14.53 -8.24
N LEU A 116 -11.74 15.81 -7.92
CA LEU A 116 -12.46 16.89 -8.57
C LEU A 116 -11.60 17.45 -9.70
N VAL A 117 -12.17 17.64 -10.89
CA VAL A 117 -11.46 18.19 -12.07
C VAL A 117 -12.30 19.31 -12.68
N GLY A 118 -11.65 20.41 -13.07
CA GLY A 118 -12.35 21.64 -13.46
C GLY A 118 -11.41 22.78 -13.80
N THR A 119 -11.93 23.84 -14.41
CA THR A 119 -11.16 25.06 -14.72
C THR A 119 -11.42 26.14 -13.70
N GLN A 120 -10.48 27.08 -13.52
CA GLN A 120 -10.67 28.19 -12.59
C GLN A 120 -12.01 28.92 -12.80
N GLY A 121 -12.78 28.90 -11.72
CA GLY A 121 -14.19 29.30 -11.62
C GLY A 121 -14.74 28.60 -10.38
N SER A 122 -15.41 29.33 -9.49
CA SER A 122 -15.86 28.83 -8.18
C SER A 122 -16.51 27.46 -8.30
N TRP A 123 -15.93 26.46 -7.63
CA TRP A 123 -16.51 25.12 -7.52
C TRP A 123 -17.90 25.22 -6.89
N LEU A 124 -18.95 25.09 -7.71
CA LEU A 124 -20.31 24.92 -7.22
C LEU A 124 -20.42 23.48 -6.71
N VAL A 125 -20.44 23.33 -5.39
CA VAL A 125 -20.85 22.09 -4.74
C VAL A 125 -22.37 22.10 -4.74
N GLU A 126 -22.96 21.34 -5.66
CA GLU A 126 -24.39 21.06 -5.63
C GLU A 126 -24.57 19.72 -4.91
N SER A 127 -25.07 19.76 -3.69
CA SER A 127 -25.49 18.57 -2.98
C SER A 127 -26.93 18.25 -3.37
N GLU A 128 -27.17 17.12 -4.04
CA GLU A 128 -28.52 16.57 -4.12
C GLU A 128 -28.94 16.12 -2.72
N VAL A 129 -29.74 16.94 -2.04
CA VAL A 129 -30.49 16.49 -0.87
C VAL A 129 -31.50 15.48 -1.40
N SER A 130 -31.24 14.19 -1.17
CA SER A 130 -32.25 13.17 -1.39
C SER A 130 -33.49 13.56 -0.60
N PRO A 131 -34.69 13.71 -1.21
CA PRO A 131 -35.87 14.04 -0.45
C PRO A 131 -36.15 12.88 0.50
N SER A 132 -35.94 13.13 1.79
CA SER A 132 -36.43 12.25 2.85
C SER A 132 -37.94 12.19 2.70
N ILE A 133 -38.45 11.01 2.36
CA ILE A 133 -39.87 10.72 2.41
C ILE A 133 -40.28 10.83 3.89
N GLU A 134 -40.89 11.94 4.26
CA GLU A 134 -41.58 12.08 5.54
C GLU A 134 -42.76 11.13 5.55
N SER A 135 -42.62 10.09 6.36
CA SER A 135 -43.66 9.15 6.71
C SER A 135 -44.74 9.82 7.57
N GLY A 136 -45.89 10.07 6.94
CA GLY A 136 -47.22 9.87 7.50
C GLY A 136 -47.63 10.70 8.72
N GLU A 137 -48.43 11.73 8.48
CA GLU A 137 -49.44 12.17 9.45
C GLU A 137 -50.80 12.25 8.74
N ALA A 138 -51.69 11.33 9.11
CA ALA A 138 -53.05 11.28 8.60
C ALA A 138 -53.84 12.45 9.21
N THR A 139 -54.22 13.43 8.40
CA THR A 139 -55.17 14.46 8.81
C THR A 139 -56.56 13.85 8.97
N PRO A 140 -57.34 14.21 10.01
CA PRO A 140 -58.70 13.73 10.19
C PRO A 140 -59.63 14.23 9.08
N ASP A 141 -60.56 13.37 8.68
CA ASP A 141 -61.63 13.59 7.71
C ASP A 141 -62.43 14.86 8.05
N ASP A 142 -62.32 15.92 7.24
CA ASP A 142 -63.10 17.15 7.38
C ASP A 142 -64.47 16.96 6.71
N PRO A 143 -65.59 17.00 7.47
CA PRO A 143 -66.92 16.72 6.96
C PRO A 143 -67.52 17.84 6.09
N ASN A 144 -66.79 18.90 5.74
CA ASN A 144 -67.32 20.05 4.98
C ASN A 144 -66.73 20.23 3.57
N HIS A 145 -66.43 19.15 2.85
CA HIS A 145 -66.09 19.27 1.42
C HIS A 145 -67.34 19.38 0.53
N TYR A 146 -67.83 20.60 0.33
CA TYR A 146 -68.81 20.93 -0.73
C TYR A 146 -68.14 21.68 -1.90
N VAL A 147 -68.02 20.93 -3.00
CA VAL A 147 -68.17 21.24 -4.44
C VAL A 147 -67.84 22.64 -4.99
N ASN A 148 -67.25 22.63 -6.19
CA ASN A 148 -67.88 23.32 -7.33
C ASN A 148 -67.71 22.47 -8.61
N GLN A 149 -68.85 21.99 -9.14
CA GLN A 149 -68.96 21.57 -10.52
C GLN A 149 -69.13 22.81 -11.39
N SER A 150 -68.55 22.82 -12.59
CA SER A 150 -68.86 23.81 -13.61
C SER A 150 -68.82 23.15 -14.99
N ALA A 151 -70.02 23.08 -15.57
CA ALA A 151 -70.46 22.92 -16.97
C ALA A 151 -69.76 21.88 -17.87
#